data_AF-A0A3B9I779-F1
#
_entry.id   AF-A0A3B9I779-F1
#
_cell.length_a   1.000
_cell.length_b   1.000
_cell.length_c   1.000
_cell.angle_alpha   90.00
_cell.angle_beta   90.00
_cell.angle_gamma   90.00
#
_symmetry.space_group_name_H-M   'P 1'
#
loop_
_entity.id
_entity.type
_entity.pdbx_description
1 polymer ?
#
loop_
_entity_poly.entity_id
_entity_poly.type
_entity_poly.pdbx_seq_one_letter_code
_entity_poly.pdbx_strand_id
1 'polypeptide(L)'
;MFTQPVKEWQIVLGNLIGNMTLGLMQLIPIMIVLKIAFELSWGREFWALSLILFAFLIATLGLGVGLAGIMKNKFNPMLLTATVVVPSSILGGSFIPKSMMPEIVNRLGNIVPQKWVMDASEKILQGKSIDEILINLVVILMFGIAFSTFGVKFLKPLNE
;
A
#
# COMPACT_ATOMS: atom_id res chain seq x y z
N MET A 1 -31.90 -0.96 -0.15
CA MET A 1 -30.86 -1.88 0.40
C MET A 1 -30.96 -2.03 1.93
N PHE A 2 -32.03 -1.55 2.59
CA PHE A 2 -32.19 -1.53 4.05
C PHE A 2 -33.35 -2.42 4.54
N THR A 3 -33.25 -3.74 4.35
CA THR A 3 -34.18 -4.68 5.03
C THR A 3 -33.51 -5.95 5.55
N GLN A 4 -32.20 -6.12 5.36
CA GLN A 4 -31.47 -7.24 5.97
C GLN A 4 -30.78 -6.76 7.24
N PRO A 5 -30.95 -7.44 8.39
CA PRO A 5 -30.28 -7.11 9.64
C PRO A 5 -28.83 -7.63 9.55
N VAL A 6 -28.06 -7.07 8.63
CA VAL A 6 -26.63 -7.39 8.49
C VAL A 6 -25.91 -6.52 9.50
N LYS A 7 -25.19 -7.13 10.42
CA LYS A 7 -24.46 -6.39 11.46
C LYS A 7 -23.37 -5.55 10.78
N GLU A 8 -23.16 -4.32 11.24
CA GLU A 8 -22.20 -3.38 10.64
C GLU A 8 -20.79 -3.98 10.42
N TRP A 9 -20.32 -4.81 11.37
CA TRP A 9 -19.04 -5.50 11.27
C TRP A 9 -18.96 -6.48 10.08
N GLN A 10 -20.09 -7.07 9.66
CA GLN A 10 -20.13 -7.98 8.52
C GLN A 10 -19.99 -7.21 7.20
N ILE A 11 -20.53 -5.99 7.12
CA ILE A 11 -20.38 -5.11 5.96
C ILE A 11 -18.91 -4.66 5.85
N VAL A 12 -18.32 -4.25 6.97
CA VAL A 12 -16.90 -3.86 7.06
C VAL A 12 -15.98 -5.01 6.66
N LEU A 13 -16.18 -6.21 7.22
CA LEU A 13 -15.36 -7.37 6.89
C LEU A 13 -15.54 -7.81 5.44
N GLY A 14 -16.77 -7.83 4.93
CA GLY A 14 -17.04 -8.17 3.53
C GLY A 14 -16.34 -7.22 2.56
N ASN A 15 -16.35 -5.92 2.85
CA ASN A 15 -15.65 -4.92 2.06
C ASN A 15 -14.12 -5.09 2.16
N LEU A 16 -13.59 -5.38 3.34
CA LEU A 16 -12.15 -5.58 3.55
C LEU A 16 -11.65 -6.82 2.80
N ILE A 17 -12.37 -7.94 2.91
CA ILE A 17 -12.06 -9.17 2.18
C ILE A 17 -12.16 -8.93 0.67
N GLY A 18 -13.23 -8.29 0.20
CA GLY A 18 -13.41 -7.99 -1.22
C GLY A 18 -12.27 -7.13 -1.80
N ASN A 19 -11.89 -6.05 -1.12
CA ASN A 19 -10.77 -5.22 -1.56
C ASN A 19 -9.42 -5.94 -1.47
N MET A 20 -9.22 -6.80 -0.47
CA MET A 20 -8.01 -7.61 -0.36
C MET A 20 -7.90 -8.62 -1.51
N THR A 21 -9.00 -9.27 -1.89
CA THR A 21 -9.05 -10.16 -3.06
C THR A 21 -8.75 -9.40 -4.35
N LEU A 22 -9.36 -8.22 -4.55
CA LEU A 22 -9.08 -7.37 -5.72
C LEU A 22 -7.61 -6.93 -5.77
N GLY A 23 -7.04 -6.54 -4.62
CA GLY A 23 -5.63 -6.17 -4.51
C GLY A 23 -4.69 -7.32 -4.84
N LEU A 24 -4.96 -8.52 -4.32
CA LEU A 24 -4.20 -9.73 -4.66
C LEU A 24 -4.32 -10.06 -6.16
N MET A 25 -5.53 -9.96 -6.72
CA MET A 25 -5.77 -10.15 -8.14
C MET A 25 -5.00 -9.14 -9.00
N GLN A 26 -4.78 -7.92 -8.52
CA GLN A 26 -3.94 -6.90 -9.17
C GLN A 26 -2.43 -7.17 -9.01
N LEU A 27 -1.98 -7.74 -7.89
CA LEU A 27 -0.58 -8.07 -7.68
C LEU A 27 -0.08 -9.17 -8.63
N ILE A 28 -0.92 -10.16 -8.95
CA ILE A 28 -0.57 -11.26 -9.86
C ILE A 28 -0.06 -10.76 -11.24
N PRO A 29 -0.81 -9.94 -12.00
CA PRO A 29 -0.35 -9.45 -13.29
C PRO A 29 0.89 -8.57 -13.17
N ILE A 30 1.02 -7.77 -12.09
CA ILE A 30 2.24 -6.99 -11.83
C ILE A 30 3.46 -7.91 -11.71
N MET A 31 3.36 -8.98 -10.92
CA MET A 31 4.44 -9.95 -10.76
C MET A 31 4.77 -10.70 -12.05
N ILE A 32 3.75 -11.02 -12.86
CA ILE A 32 3.95 -11.64 -14.19
C ILE A 32 4.72 -10.68 -15.11
N VAL A 33 4.33 -9.41 -15.14
CA VAL A 33 5.03 -8.39 -15.94
C VAL A 33 6.46 -8.22 -15.46
N LEU A 34 6.69 -8.12 -14.14
CA LEU A 34 8.05 -8.02 -13.59
C LEU A 34 8.93 -9.20 -14.02
N LYS A 35 8.39 -10.42 -13.96
CA LYS A 35 9.11 -11.62 -14.40
C LYS A 35 9.42 -11.60 -15.89
N ILE A 36 8.45 -11.27 -16.75
CA ILE A 36 8.62 -11.35 -18.21
C ILE A 36 9.46 -10.18 -18.74
N ALA A 37 9.20 -8.96 -18.28
CA ALA A 37 9.85 -7.76 -18.81
C ALA A 37 11.26 -7.53 -18.25
N PHE A 38 11.53 -7.95 -17.01
CA PHE A 38 12.85 -7.80 -16.37
C PHE A 38 13.59 -9.13 -16.22
N GLU A 39 13.10 -10.18 -16.87
CA GLU A 39 13.69 -11.53 -16.87
C GLU A 39 14.02 -12.05 -15.47
N LEU A 40 13.20 -11.70 -14.49
CA LEU A 40 13.44 -12.05 -13.09
C LEU A 40 13.33 -13.57 -12.91
N SER A 41 14.34 -14.13 -12.23
CA SER A 41 14.33 -15.55 -11.86
C SER A 41 13.17 -15.84 -10.88
N TRP A 42 12.59 -17.04 -10.93
CA TRP A 42 11.65 -17.52 -9.88
C TRP A 42 12.35 -17.79 -8.53
N GLY A 43 13.53 -17.22 -8.32
CA GLY A 43 14.32 -17.38 -7.13
C GLY A 43 13.92 -16.40 -6.04
N ARG A 44 14.93 -16.03 -5.25
CA ARG A 44 14.78 -15.22 -4.04
C ARG A 44 14.20 -13.84 -4.32
N GLU A 45 14.61 -13.20 -5.41
CA GLU A 45 14.17 -11.83 -5.72
C GLU A 45 12.65 -11.77 -5.94
N PHE A 46 12.10 -12.73 -6.68
CA PHE A 46 10.67 -12.79 -6.98
C PHE A 46 9.81 -12.91 -5.71
N TRP A 47 10.19 -13.81 -4.80
CA TRP A 47 9.46 -14.01 -3.53
C TRP A 47 9.63 -12.82 -2.58
N ALA A 48 10.82 -12.22 -2.53
CA ALA A 48 11.06 -11.03 -1.71
C ALA A 48 10.24 -9.83 -2.21
N LEU A 49 10.19 -9.59 -3.52
CA LEU A 49 9.35 -8.53 -4.12
C LEU A 49 7.86 -8.79 -3.87
N SER A 50 7.41 -10.05 -4.01
CA SER A 50 6.03 -10.43 -3.71
C SER A 50 5.66 -10.10 -2.26
N LEU A 51 6.56 -10.40 -1.32
CA LEU A 51 6.36 -10.11 0.10
C LEU A 51 6.29 -8.60 0.38
N ILE A 52 7.21 -7.82 -0.21
CA ILE A 52 7.21 -6.34 -0.10
C ILE A 52 5.89 -5.77 -0.61
N LEU A 53 5.46 -6.17 -1.81
CA LEU A 53 4.22 -5.67 -2.42
C LEU A 53 2.98 -6.10 -1.66
N PHE A 54 2.96 -7.32 -1.12
CA PHE A 54 1.86 -7.80 -0.28
C PHE A 54 1.77 -7.02 1.04
N ALA A 55 2.90 -6.76 1.70
CA ALA A 55 2.92 -5.92 2.90
C ALA A 55 2.44 -4.48 2.60
N PHE A 56 2.85 -3.94 1.44
CA PHE A 56 2.39 -2.63 1.00
C PHE A 56 0.90 -2.60 0.68
N LEU A 57 0.34 -3.67 0.10
CA LEU A 57 -1.08 -3.81 -0.16
C LEU A 57 -1.90 -3.68 1.15
N ILE A 58 -1.45 -4.33 2.24
CA ILE A 58 -2.13 -4.21 3.54
C ILE A 58 -2.17 -2.75 4.02
N ALA A 59 -1.06 -2.01 3.86
CA ALA A 59 -0.99 -0.60 4.21
C ALA A 59 -1.93 0.27 3.37
N THR A 60 -1.92 0.11 2.05
CA THR A 60 -2.76 0.93 1.17
C THR A 60 -4.25 0.63 1.33
N LEU A 61 -4.62 -0.63 1.61
CA LEU A 61 -5.99 -1.01 1.94
C LEU A 61 -6.50 -0.30 3.19
N GLY A 62 -5.73 -0.32 4.28
CA GLY A 62 -6.10 0.37 5.52
C GLY A 62 -6.31 1.87 5.31
N LEU A 63 -5.43 2.50 4.52
CA LEU A 63 -5.53 3.93 4.20
C LEU A 63 -6.75 4.23 3.33
N GLY A 64 -6.98 3.44 2.28
CA GLY A 64 -8.12 3.60 1.39
C GLY A 64 -9.45 3.48 2.11
N VAL A 65 -9.57 2.49 3.01
CA VAL A 65 -10.75 2.30 3.86
C VAL A 65 -10.98 3.51 4.78
N GLY A 66 -9.93 4.03 5.42
CA GLY A 66 -10.06 5.20 6.32
C GLY A 66 -10.43 6.48 5.59
N LEU A 67 -9.83 6.71 4.42
CA LEU A 67 -10.17 7.86 3.58
C LEU A 67 -11.61 7.76 3.07
N ALA A 68 -12.05 6.57 2.66
CA ALA A 68 -13.44 6.34 2.27
C ALA A 68 -14.43 6.61 3.43
N GLY A 69 -14.09 6.22 4.66
CA GLY A 69 -14.91 6.49 5.85
C GLY A 69 -15.05 7.98 6.19
N ILE A 70 -14.02 8.79 5.92
CA ILE A 70 -14.07 10.25 6.16
C ILE A 70 -14.92 10.96 5.11
N MET A 71 -14.92 10.49 3.86
CA MET A 71 -15.58 11.15 2.74
C MET A 71 -17.09 10.84 2.70
N LYS A 72 -17.86 11.46 3.60
CA LYS A 72 -19.30 11.19 3.79
C LYS A 72 -20.19 11.42 2.57
N ASN A 73 -19.86 12.38 1.68
CA ASN A 73 -20.83 12.85 0.67
C ASN A 73 -20.48 12.69 -0.82
N LYS A 74 -19.21 12.53 -1.24
CA LYS A 74 -18.83 12.11 -2.61
C LYS A 74 -17.39 11.61 -2.58
N PHE A 75 -17.19 10.29 -2.43
CA PHE A 75 -15.86 9.71 -2.63
C PHE A 75 -15.45 9.95 -4.09
N ASN A 76 -14.44 10.80 -4.30
CA ASN A 76 -13.89 11.09 -5.62
C ASN A 76 -12.47 10.48 -5.68
N PRO A 77 -12.31 9.30 -6.32
CA PRO A 77 -11.01 8.65 -6.44
C PRO A 77 -9.96 9.51 -7.15
N MET A 78 -10.39 10.32 -8.12
CA MET A 78 -9.48 11.17 -8.90
C MET A 78 -8.89 12.29 -8.05
N LEU A 79 -9.70 12.92 -7.20
CA LEU A 79 -9.22 13.92 -6.25
C LEU A 79 -8.25 13.30 -5.25
N LEU A 80 -8.58 12.14 -4.67
CA LEU A 80 -7.68 11.42 -3.75
C LEU A 80 -6.35 11.05 -4.40
N THR A 81 -6.39 10.65 -5.66
CA THR A 81 -5.19 10.33 -6.42
C THR A 81 -4.31 11.57 -6.56
N ALA A 82 -4.89 12.70 -6.95
CA ALA A 82 -4.17 13.96 -7.12
C ALA A 82 -3.62 14.54 -5.80
N THR A 83 -4.34 14.40 -4.69
CA THR A 83 -3.97 15.05 -3.42
C THR A 83 -3.18 14.17 -2.47
N VAL A 84 -3.33 12.84 -2.54
CA VAL A 84 -2.68 11.90 -1.61
C VAL A 84 -1.70 11.00 -2.35
N VAL A 85 -2.16 10.30 -3.39
CA VAL A 85 -1.34 9.27 -4.04
C VAL A 85 -0.17 9.87 -4.80
N VAL A 86 -0.41 10.89 -5.65
CA VAL A 86 0.67 11.51 -6.45
C VAL A 86 1.73 12.18 -5.57
N PRO A 87 1.39 13.04 -4.59
CA PRO A 87 2.39 13.63 -3.72
C PRO A 87 3.16 12.59 -2.90
N SER A 88 2.50 11.55 -2.37
CA SER A 88 3.19 10.49 -1.63
C SER A 88 4.08 9.62 -2.52
N SER A 89 3.71 9.38 -3.78
CA SER A 89 4.56 8.69 -4.77
C SER A 89 5.79 9.52 -5.17
N ILE A 90 5.65 10.84 -5.25
CA ILE A 90 6.80 11.74 -5.44
C ILE A 90 7.70 11.66 -4.23
N LEU A 91 7.19 11.90 -3.01
CA LEU A 91 7.98 11.83 -1.77
C LEU A 91 8.63 10.45 -1.55
N GLY A 92 7.93 9.39 -1.92
CA GLY A 92 8.39 8.01 -1.82
C GLY A 92 9.45 7.60 -2.85
N GLY A 93 9.75 8.46 -3.82
CA GLY A 93 10.73 8.18 -4.86
C GLY A 93 10.27 7.13 -5.89
N SER A 94 8.96 6.90 -6.02
CA SER A 94 8.40 6.02 -7.05
C SER A 94 8.34 6.71 -8.41
N PHE A 95 8.15 8.03 -8.45
CA PHE A 95 8.11 8.83 -9.69
C PHE A 95 9.43 9.53 -10.02
N ILE A 96 10.24 9.83 -8.99
CA ILE A 96 11.52 10.53 -9.14
C ILE A 96 12.61 9.65 -8.54
N PRO A 97 13.68 9.32 -9.29
CA PRO A 97 14.81 8.58 -8.74
C PRO A 97 15.42 9.32 -7.54
N LYS A 98 15.78 8.58 -6.49
CA LYS A 98 16.34 9.15 -5.24
C LYS A 98 17.61 9.98 -5.49
N SER A 99 18.38 9.63 -6.52
CA SER A 99 19.58 10.37 -6.93
C SER A 99 19.31 11.80 -7.40
N MET A 100 18.08 12.09 -7.84
CA MET A 100 17.65 13.41 -8.32
C MET A 100 16.85 14.19 -7.27
N MET A 101 16.56 13.59 -6.12
CA MET A 101 15.73 14.21 -5.09
C MET A 101 16.57 15.17 -4.24
N PRO A 102 16.07 16.38 -3.95
CA PRO A 102 16.65 17.24 -2.92
C PRO A 102 16.63 16.54 -1.56
N GLU A 103 17.62 16.83 -0.71
CA GLU A 103 17.76 16.16 0.59
C GLU A 103 16.52 16.30 1.48
N ILE A 104 15.87 17.46 1.46
CA ILE A 104 14.62 17.73 2.19
C ILE A 104 13.51 16.78 1.74
N VAL A 105 13.34 16.59 0.43
CA VAL A 105 12.29 15.72 -0.14
C VAL A 105 12.56 14.27 0.24
N ASN A 106 13.81 13.82 0.16
CA ASN A 106 14.20 12.47 0.55
C ASN A 106 13.96 12.21 2.06
N ARG A 107 14.25 13.18 2.93
CA ARG A 107 13.95 13.09 4.38
C ARG A 107 12.46 13.02 4.65
N LEU A 108 11.66 13.84 3.96
CA LEU A 108 10.19 13.79 4.04
C LEU A 108 9.64 12.44 3.54
N GLY A 109 10.31 11.80 2.58
CA GLY A 109 9.97 10.46 2.10
C GLY A 109 9.88 9.40 3.21
N ASN A 110 10.59 9.55 4.33
CA ASN A 110 10.56 8.59 5.42
C ASN A 110 9.17 8.45 6.07
N ILE A 111 8.28 9.43 5.90
CA ILE A 111 6.92 9.43 6.47
C ILE A 111 5.90 8.71 5.58
N VAL A 112 6.30 8.26 4.39
CA VAL A 112 5.42 7.56 3.45
C VAL A 112 5.89 6.12 3.22
N PRO A 113 4.98 5.13 3.19
CA PRO A 113 5.37 3.72 3.00
C PRO A 113 6.02 3.45 1.65
N GLN A 114 5.71 4.24 0.61
CA GLN A 114 6.28 4.11 -0.74
C GLN A 114 7.81 4.18 -0.72
N LYS A 115 8.40 5.05 0.11
CA LYS A 115 9.86 5.16 0.27
C LYS A 115 10.49 3.83 0.67
N TRP A 116 9.90 3.19 1.68
CA TRP A 116 10.37 1.94 2.23
C TRP A 116 10.22 0.77 1.26
N VAL A 117 9.15 0.76 0.46
CA VAL A 117 8.94 -0.19 -0.64
C VAL A 117 10.01 0.01 -1.70
N MET A 118 10.23 1.24 -2.17
CA MET A 118 11.23 1.54 -3.20
C MET A 118 12.65 1.20 -2.72
N ASP A 119 12.99 1.51 -1.47
CA ASP A 119 14.26 1.13 -0.86
C ASP A 119 14.44 -0.40 -0.75
N ALA A 120 13.39 -1.14 -0.37
CA ALA A 120 13.46 -2.59 -0.25
C ALA A 120 13.59 -3.26 -1.63
N SER A 121 12.78 -2.85 -2.60
CA SER A 121 12.80 -3.39 -3.95
C SER A 121 14.15 -3.14 -4.63
N GLU A 122 14.72 -1.93 -4.49
CA GLU A 122 16.04 -1.61 -5.04
C GLU A 122 17.13 -2.49 -4.44
N LYS A 123 17.13 -2.70 -3.12
CA LYS A 123 18.10 -3.60 -2.45
C LYS A 123 18.01 -5.03 -2.99
N ILE A 124 16.81 -5.57 -3.14
CA ILE A 124 16.60 -6.92 -3.67
C ILE A 124 17.07 -7.03 -5.12
N LEU A 125 16.77 -6.03 -5.96
CA LEU A 125 17.22 -6.00 -7.35
C LEU A 125 18.75 -5.84 -7.49
N GLN A 126 19.42 -5.27 -6.47
CA GLN A 126 20.88 -5.23 -6.37
C GLN A 126 21.49 -6.55 -5.85
N GLY A 127 20.69 -7.60 -5.63
CA GLY A 127 21.15 -8.90 -5.16
C GLY A 127 21.39 -8.99 -3.64
N LYS A 128 20.91 -8.02 -2.87
CA LYS A 128 21.04 -8.05 -1.40
C LYS A 128 20.13 -9.12 -0.78
N SER A 129 20.51 -9.59 0.41
CA SER A 129 19.73 -10.60 1.12
C SER A 129 18.44 -10.02 1.72
N ILE A 130 17.52 -10.91 2.10
CA ILE A 130 16.27 -10.53 2.77
C ILE A 130 16.56 -9.85 4.12
N ASP A 131 17.66 -10.22 4.77
CA ASP A 131 18.08 -9.67 6.06
C ASP A 131 18.30 -8.15 5.98
N GLU A 132 18.80 -7.67 4.84
CA GLU A 132 19.06 -6.25 4.58
C GLU A 132 17.79 -5.40 4.33
N ILE A 133 16.65 -6.05 4.09
CA ILE A 133 15.34 -5.39 3.91
C ILE A 133 14.40 -5.61 5.10
N LEU A 134 14.83 -6.31 6.16
CA LEU A 134 13.97 -6.58 7.32
C LEU A 134 13.44 -5.29 7.94
N ILE A 135 14.28 -4.28 8.11
CA ILE A 135 13.85 -2.99 8.64
C ILE A 135 12.80 -2.34 7.74
N ASN A 136 12.97 -2.42 6.42
CA ASN A 136 12.02 -1.89 5.46
C ASN A 136 10.67 -2.60 5.58
N LEU A 137 10.67 -3.94 5.64
CA LEU A 137 9.46 -4.74 5.81
C LEU A 137 8.74 -4.41 7.11
N VAL A 138 9.47 -4.31 8.22
CA VAL A 138 8.90 -3.94 9.53
C VAL A 138 8.24 -2.57 9.45
N VAL A 139 8.88 -1.58 8.84
CA VAL A 139 8.30 -0.24 8.71
C VAL A 139 7.06 -0.24 7.81
N ILE A 140 7.07 -0.96 6.69
CA ILE A 140 5.89 -1.11 5.82
C ILE A 140 4.73 -1.74 6.60
N LEU A 141 4.99 -2.78 7.39
CA LEU A 141 3.97 -3.43 8.23
C LEU A 141 3.47 -2.50 9.35
N MET A 142 4.34 -1.66 9.93
CA MET A 142 3.92 -0.65 10.89
C MET A 142 2.96 0.38 10.25
N PHE A 143 3.23 0.83 9.02
CA PHE A 143 2.26 1.61 8.26
C PHE A 143 0.97 0.81 8.00
N GLY A 144 1.10 -0.48 7.67
CA GLY A 144 0.02 -1.45 7.59
C GLY A 144 -0.94 -1.38 8.78
N ILE A 145 -0.39 -1.56 9.97
CA ILE A 145 -1.14 -1.56 11.23
C ILE A 145 -1.71 -0.17 11.52
N ALA A 146 -0.92 0.89 11.35
CA ALA A 146 -1.35 2.26 11.61
C ALA A 146 -2.54 2.66 10.72
N PHE A 147 -2.42 2.41 9.42
CA PHE A 147 -3.46 2.73 8.44
C PHE A 147 -4.68 1.82 8.57
N SER A 148 -4.51 0.54 8.88
CA SER A 148 -5.65 -0.35 9.16
C SER A 148 -6.41 0.07 10.42
N THR A 149 -5.71 0.46 11.47
CA THR A 149 -6.31 0.97 12.72
C THR A 149 -7.07 2.27 12.46
N PHE A 150 -6.50 3.17 11.66
CA PHE A 150 -7.17 4.37 11.18
C PHE A 150 -8.43 4.00 10.38
N GLY A 151 -8.31 3.09 9.41
CA GLY A 151 -9.43 2.60 8.61
C GLY A 151 -10.61 2.11 9.44
N VAL A 152 -10.36 1.23 10.41
CA VAL A 152 -11.42 0.67 11.28
C VAL A 152 -12.09 1.75 12.14
N LYS A 153 -11.35 2.76 12.60
CA LYS A 153 -11.92 3.85 13.42
C LYS A 153 -12.87 4.74 12.61
N PHE A 154 -12.51 5.08 11.38
CA PHE A 154 -13.27 6.01 10.55
C PHE A 154 -14.33 5.35 9.67
N LEU A 155 -14.27 4.03 9.47
CA LEU A 155 -15.30 3.27 8.76
C LEU A 155 -16.54 3.00 9.62
N LYS A 156 -16.47 3.18 10.94
CA LYS A 156 -17.66 3.03 11.79
C LYS A 156 -18.75 3.97 11.27
N PRO A 157 -19.94 3.46 10.93
CA PRO A 157 -21.05 4.32 10.58
C PRO A 157 -21.28 5.25 11.77
N LEU A 158 -21.45 6.53 11.48
CA LEU A 158 -21.83 7.49 12.51
C LEU A 158 -23.16 7.00 13.05
N ASN A 159 -23.17 6.59 14.31
CA ASN A 159 -24.41 6.51 15.07
C ASN A 159 -25.06 7.90 14.96
N GLU A 160 -26.13 7.98 14.17
CA GLU A 160 -27.19 8.95 14.42
C GLU A 160 -28.00 8.47 15.64
#